data_AF-A0A0D8I7W3-F1
#
_entry.id   AF-A0A0D8I7W3-F1
#
_cell.length_a   1.000
_cell.length_b   1.000
_cell.length_c   1.000
_cell.angle_alpha   90.00
_cell.angle_beta   90.00
_cell.angle_gamma   90.00
#
_symmetry.space_group_name_H-M   'P 1'
#
loop_
_entity.id
_entity.type
_entity.pdbx_description
1 polymer ?
#
loop_
_entity_poly.entity_id
_entity_poly.type
_entity_poly.pdbx_seq_one_letter_code
_entity_poly.pdbx_strand_id
1 'polypeptide(L)' 'MPWQMTMQYLINQPVGVSLADGTGVSGILCSITHSEIYLLEYLYHTQFALKRYPLYQIRDVLPFPPCSTPISPLY' A
#
# COMPACT_ATOMS: atom_id res chain seq x y z
N MET A 1 12.32 7.67 -7.97
CA MET A 1 13.40 6.68 -7.70
C MET A 1 14.09 6.87 -6.33
N PRO A 2 13.33 6.92 -5.23
CA PRO A 2 13.85 6.40 -3.94
C PRO A 2 12.98 5.28 -3.34
N TRP A 3 11.70 5.17 -3.70
CA TRP A 3 10.79 4.19 -3.11
C TRP A 3 11.14 2.72 -3.42
N GLN A 4 11.74 2.43 -4.58
CA GLN A 4 12.10 1.06 -4.97
C GLN A 4 13.08 0.40 -3.99
N MET A 5 13.98 1.19 -3.40
CA MET A 5 14.96 0.69 -2.43
C MET A 5 14.35 0.54 -1.02
N THR A 6 13.41 1.40 -0.64
CA THR A 6 12.74 1.32 0.66
C THR A 6 11.62 0.29 0.69
N MET A 7 11.10 -0.09 -0.48
CA MET A 7 9.94 -0.96 -0.60
C MET A 7 10.11 -2.36 0.00
N GLN A 8 11.33 -2.91 -0.02
CA GLN A 8 11.59 -4.20 0.63
C GLN A 8 11.33 -4.16 2.13
N TYR A 9 11.54 -3.01 2.78
CA TYR A 9 11.24 -2.81 4.20
C TYR A 9 9.75 -2.61 4.49
N LEU A 10 8.95 -2.41 3.43
CA LEU A 10 7.50 -2.23 3.54
C LEU A 10 6.72 -3.55 3.39
N ILE A 11 7.40 -4.68 3.19
CA ILE A 11 6.73 -5.99 3.12
C ILE A 11 6.04 -6.28 4.46
N ASN A 12 4.79 -6.74 4.39
CA ASN A 12 3.83 -6.91 5.49
C ASN A 12 3.41 -5.61 6.21
N GLN A 13 3.70 -4.44 5.65
CA GLN A 13 3.21 -3.17 6.19
C GLN A 13 2.00 -2.65 5.41
N PRO A 14 1.09 -1.90 6.08
CA PRO A 14 0.08 -1.11 5.39
C PRO A 14 0.76 0.00 4.60
N VAL A 15 0.48 0.06 3.29
CA VAL A 15 1.02 1.07 2.38
C VAL A 15 -0.07 1.71 1.55
N GLY A 16 0.13 2.98 1.23
CA GLY A 16 -0.54 3.66 0.12
C GLY A 16 0.32 3.54 -1.14
N VAL A 17 -0.31 3.22 -2.27
CA VAL A 17 0.32 3.13 -3.59
C VAL A 17 -0.29 4.22 -4.47
N SER A 18 0.55 5.13 -4.96
CA SER A 18 0.15 6.12 -5.97
C SER A 18 0.42 5.55 -7.36
N LEU A 19 -0.63 5.50 -8.18
CA LEU A 19 -0.55 5.04 -9.56
C LEU A 19 -0.27 6.22 -10.51
N ALA A 20 0.31 5.90 -11.67
CA ALA A 20 0.72 6.85 -12.70
C ALA A 20 -0.47 7.54 -13.38
N ASP A 21 -1.66 6.93 -13.33
CA ASP A 21 -2.91 7.50 -13.83
C ASP A 21 -3.53 8.54 -12.88
N GLY A 22 -2.88 8.81 -11.74
CA GLY A 22 -3.34 9.76 -10.74
C GLY A 22 -4.24 9.16 -9.67
N THR A 23 -4.61 7.88 -9.79
CA THR A 23 -5.36 7.17 -8.76
C THR A 23 -4.45 6.66 -7.64
N GLY A 24 -5.06 6.23 -6.54
CA GLY A 24 -4.35 5.65 -5.41
C GLY A 24 -5.10 4.45 -4.85
N VAL A 25 -4.36 3.44 -4.44
CA VAL A 25 -4.88 2.25 -3.75
C VAL A 25 -4.15 2.04 -2.44
N SER A 26 -4.75 1.32 -1.51
CA SER A 26 -4.17 1.04 -0.20
C SER A 26 -4.38 -0.42 0.19
N GLY A 27 -3.41 -0.98 0.90
CA GLY A 27 -3.45 -2.37 1.34
C GLY A 27 -2.18 -2.79 2.05
N ILE A 28 -2.06 -4.09 2.34
CA ILE A 28 -0.82 -4.68 2.87
C ILE A 28 0.08 -5.08 1.71
N LEU A 29 1.32 -4.60 1.70
CA LEU A 29 2.29 -5.02 0.69
C LEU A 29 2.80 -6.43 1.02
N CYS A 30 2.34 -7.44 0.29
CA CYS A 30 2.68 -8.83 0.57
C CYS A 30 3.99 -9.27 -0.07
N SER A 31 4.28 -8.80 -1.28
CA SER A 31 5.48 -9.19 -2.02
C SER A 31 5.80 -8.21 -3.14
N ILE A 32 7.04 -8.24 -3.60
CA ILE A 32 7.57 -7.43 -4.69
C ILE A 32 8.39 -8.35 -5.59
N THR A 33 8.19 -8.22 -6.89
CA THR A 33 9.01 -8.89 -7.90
C THR A 33 9.69 -7.84 -8.79
N HIS A 34 10.46 -8.31 -9.77
CA HIS A 34 11.10 -7.44 -10.76
C HIS A 34 10.12 -6.64 -11.63
N SER A 35 8.84 -7.01 -11.69
CA SER A 35 7.88 -6.41 -12.64
C SER A 35 6.59 -5.88 -11.99
N GLU A 36 6.27 -6.30 -10.77
CA GLU A 36 4.99 -5.98 -10.11
C GLU A 36 5.09 -6.09 -8.60
N ILE A 37 4.15 -5.43 -7.90
CA ILE A 37 3.88 -5.62 -6.48
C ILE A 37 2.60 -6.44 -6.27
N TYR A 38 2.52 -7.09 -5.12
CA TYR A 38 1.36 -7.82 -4.64
C TYR A 38 0.78 -7.09 -3.43
N LEU A 39 -0.43 -6.55 -3.58
CA LEU A 39 -1.11 -5.76 -2.56
C LEU A 39 -2.37 -6.50 -2.10
N LEU A 40 -2.45 -6.82 -0.82
CA LEU A 40 -3.66 -7.36 -0.22
C LEU A 40 -4.60 -6.20 0.12
N GLU A 41 -5.70 -6.12 -0.62
CA GLU A 41 -6.69 -5.06 -0.48
C GLU A 41 -7.98 -5.60 0.15
N TYR A 42 -8.64 -4.74 0.92
CA TYR A 42 -10.01 -4.97 1.33
C TYR A 42 -10.94 -4.87 0.11
N LEU A 43 -11.80 -5.88 -0.07
CA LEU A 43 -12.77 -5.89 -1.16
C LEU A 43 -14.18 -5.59 -0.63
N TYR A 44 -14.71 -6.51 0.18
CA TYR A 44 -16.06 -6.41 0.72
C TYR A 44 -16.27 -7.38 1.89
N HIS A 45 -16.93 -6.90 2.95
CA HIS A 45 -17.28 -7.68 4.14
C HIS A 45 -16.06 -8.29 4.84
N THR A 46 -15.88 -9.62 4.79
CA THR A 46 -14.72 -10.34 5.35
C THR A 46 -13.75 -10.78 4.26
N GLN A 47 -13.90 -10.26 3.03
CA GLN A 47 -13.13 -10.66 1.87
C GLN A 47 -12.00 -9.69 1.57
N PHE A 48 -10.83 -10.27 1.34
CA PHE A 48 -9.62 -9.58 0.92
C PHE A 48 -9.15 -10.19 -0.39
N ALA A 49 -8.63 -9.36 -1.28
CA ALA A 49 -8.13 -9.79 -2.58
C ALA A 49 -6.66 -9.43 -2.71
N LEU A 50 -5.85 -10.39 -3.12
CA LEU A 50 -4.47 -10.15 -3.51
C LEU A 50 -4.47 -9.61 -4.93
N LYS A 51 -4.24 -8.30 -5.08
CA LYS A 51 -4.13 -7.63 -6.37
C LYS A 51 -2.67 -7.45 -6.77
N ARG A 52 -2.46 -7.35 -8.07
CA ARG A 52 -1.14 -7.23 -8.69
C ARG A 52 -1.07 -5.91 -9.45
N TYR A 53 -0.03 -5.13 -9.19
CA TYR A 53 0.19 -3.85 -9.85
C TYR A 53 1.56 -3.84 -10.52
N PRO A 54 1.63 -3.68 -11.85
CA PRO A 54 2.90 -3.56 -12.55
C PRO A 54 3.69 -2.34 -12.09
N LEU A 55 5.00 -2.48 -11.87
CA LEU A 55 5.86 -1.41 -11.37
C LEU A 55 5.86 -0.18 -12.27
N TYR A 56 5.67 -0.34 -13.59
CA TYR A 56 5.60 0.77 -14.53
C TYR A 56 4.36 1.65 -14.34
N GLN A 57 3.32 1.15 -13.67
CA GLN A 57 2.12 1.90 -13.33
C GLN A 57 2.25 2.59 -11.97
N ILE A 58 3.31 2.33 -11.21
CA ILE A 58 3.47 2.83 -9.85
C ILE A 58 4.34 4.08 -9.87
N ARG A 59 3.79 5.17 -9.35
CA ARG A 59 4.51 6.42 -9.17
C ARG A 59 5.24 6.45 -7.83
N ASP A 60 4.58 5.99 -6.76
CA ASP A 60 5.16 5.96 -5.42
C ASP A 60 4.50 4.94 -4.50
N VAL A 61 5.21 4.50 -3.47
CA VAL A 61 4.71 3.62 -2.40
C VAL A 61 5.18 4.15 -1.05
N LEU A 62 4.23 4.47 -0.17
CA LEU A 62 4.51 5.06 1.13
C LEU A 62 3.87 4.22 2.26
N PRO A 63 4.58 3.99 3.38
CA PRO A 63 3.96 3.41 4.56
C PRO A 63 2.87 4.34 5.10
N PHE A 64 1.81 3.76 5.66
CA PHE A 64 0.84 4.56 6.39
C PHE A 64 1.52 5.25 7.59
N PRO A 65 1.30 6.56 7.79
CA PRO A 65 1.77 7.24 8.98
C PRO A 65 1.02 6.72 10.22
N PRO A 66 1.61 6.85 11.43
CA PRO A 66 0.88 6.55 12.65
C PRO A 66 -0.36 7.44 12.75
N CYS A 67 -1.49 6.84 13.15
CA CYS A 67 -2.70 7.61 13.42
C CYS A 67 -2.48 8.52 14.63
N SER A 68 -2.44 9.82 14.42
CA SER A 68 -2.59 10.80 15.50
C SER A 68 -4.07 10.85 15.87
N THR A 69 -4.55 9.89 16.67
CA THR A 69 -5.88 10.02 17.27
C THR A 69 -5.86 11.25 18.17
N PRO A 70 -6.67 12.30 17.93
CA PRO A 70 -6.96 13.21 19.02
C PRO A 70 -7.64 12.36 20.08
N ILE A 71 -7.05 12.31 21.28
CA ILE A 71 -7.68 11.73 22.46
C ILE A 71 -8.84 12.66 22.82
N SER A 72 -9.92 12.62 22.05
CA SER A 72 -11.22 13.03 22.55
C SER A 72 -11.76 11.81 23.26
N PRO A 73 -11.99 11.87 24.58
CA PRO A 73 -12.70 10.79 25.26
C PRO A 73 -14.01 10.58 24.51
N LEU A 74 -14.26 9.35 24.08
CA LEU A 74 -15.61 8.93 23.70
C LEU A 74 -16.43 9.06 24.98
N TYR A 75 -17.21 10.14 25.07
CA TYR A 75 -18.20 10.35 26.11
C TYR A 75 -19.44 9.50 25.80
#